data_AF-A0A0W0SM62-F1
#
_entry.id   AF-A0A0W0SM62-F1
#
_cell.length_a   1.000
_cell.length_b   1.000
_cell.length_c   1.000
_cell.angle_alpha   90.00
_cell.angle_beta   90.00
_cell.angle_gamma   90.00
#
_symmetry.space_group_name_H-M   'P 1'
#
loop_
_entity.id
_entity.type
_entity.pdbx_description
1 polymer ?
#
loop_
_entity_poly.entity_id
_entity_poly.type
_entity_poly.pdbx_seq_one_letter_code
_entity_poly.pdbx_strand_id
1 'polypeptide(L)'
;MSEHMKKPHTESIAMVTWHGAHYALPVGIIEKYRVKEESKTDLSIDDVFGDLINEHGEPGLLLKGLRHREGLNQIELAKILNISQTNLSAMENGRRAIGKELAKRIGEKFKIDYRNFL
;
A
#
# COMPACT_ATOMS: atom_id res chain seq x y z
N MET A 1 59.99 15.09 -38.10
CA MET A 1 58.53 15.23 -38.03
C MET A 1 58.07 14.50 -36.78
N SER A 2 57.83 15.19 -35.67
CA SER A 2 57.33 14.57 -34.44
C SER A 2 55.82 14.61 -34.45
N GLU A 3 55.17 13.45 -34.56
CA GLU A 3 53.72 13.35 -34.47
C GLU A 3 53.27 13.60 -33.04
N HIS A 4 52.32 14.53 -32.87
CA HIS A 4 51.69 14.82 -31.60
C HIS A 4 50.79 13.65 -31.19
N MET A 5 51.16 12.93 -30.12
CA MET A 5 50.30 11.89 -29.54
C MET A 5 49.04 12.54 -28.95
N LYS A 6 47.86 12.13 -29.45
CA LYS A 6 46.55 12.50 -28.89
C LYS A 6 46.50 12.05 -27.42
N LYS A 7 46.14 12.98 -26.53
CA LYS A 7 45.92 12.69 -25.10
C LYS A 7 44.91 11.55 -24.96
N PRO A 8 45.14 10.55 -24.08
CA PRO A 8 44.21 9.46 -23.89
C PRO A 8 42.86 9.99 -23.42
N HIS A 9 41.79 9.36 -23.90
CA HIS A 9 40.41 9.68 -23.49
C HIS A 9 40.33 9.48 -21.97
N THR A 10 40.22 10.58 -21.24
CA THR A 10 40.11 10.51 -19.78
C THR A 10 38.65 10.19 -19.48
N GLU A 11 38.38 8.94 -19.09
CA GLU A 11 37.09 8.57 -18.53
C GLU A 11 36.79 9.51 -17.35
N SER A 12 35.56 10.00 -17.24
CA SER A 12 35.16 10.83 -16.11
C SER A 12 35.30 10.02 -14.83
N ILE A 13 36.03 10.52 -13.84
CA ILE A 13 36.31 9.85 -12.57
C ILE A 13 35.60 10.62 -11.46
N ALA A 14 34.87 9.91 -10.61
CA ALA A 14 34.33 10.44 -9.37
C ALA A 14 35.12 9.94 -8.17
N MET A 15 35.28 10.81 -7.17
CA MET A 15 35.97 10.50 -5.92
C MET A 15 34.95 10.09 -4.87
N VAL A 16 35.05 8.85 -4.40
CA VAL A 16 34.12 8.26 -3.43
C VAL A 16 34.88 7.97 -2.14
N THR A 17 34.28 8.28 -0.99
CA THR A 17 34.86 7.95 0.31
C THR A 17 34.09 6.81 0.94
N TRP A 18 34.77 5.74 1.34
CA TRP A 18 34.17 4.56 1.96
C TRP A 18 35.08 4.04 3.07
N HIS A 19 34.53 3.84 4.28
CA HIS A 19 35.28 3.48 5.50
C HIS A 19 36.54 4.32 5.76
N GLY A 20 36.51 5.62 5.45
CA GLY A 20 37.62 6.54 5.66
C GLY A 20 38.73 6.48 4.61
N ALA A 21 38.60 5.63 3.58
CA ALA A 21 39.49 5.60 2.43
C ALA A 21 38.87 6.33 1.22
N HIS A 22 39.70 6.94 0.38
CA HIS A 22 39.29 7.61 -0.85
C HIS A 22 39.55 6.72 -2.06
N TYR A 23 38.54 6.60 -2.91
CA TYR A 23 38.57 5.79 -4.13
C TYR A 23 38.29 6.68 -5.34
N ALA A 24 39.08 6.49 -6.40
CA ALA A 24 38.87 7.12 -7.70
C ALA A 24 38.18 6.11 -8.62
N LEU A 25 36.88 6.27 -8.85
CA LEU A 25 36.07 5.33 -9.63
C LEU A 25 35.55 6.00 -10.91
N PRO A 26 35.65 5.33 -12.08
CA PRO A 26 34.99 5.81 -13.30
C PRO A 26 33.50 6.01 -13.09
N VAL A 27 32.96 7.12 -13.59
CA VAL A 27 31.54 7.50 -13.45
C VAL A 27 30.62 6.42 -14.03
N GLY A 28 31.00 5.77 -15.13
CA GLY A 28 30.21 4.67 -15.71
C GLY A 28 30.02 3.48 -14.76
N ILE A 29 31.00 3.21 -13.88
CA ILE A 29 30.86 2.19 -12.84
C ILE A 29 29.87 2.66 -11.78
N ILE A 30 30.00 3.90 -11.31
CA ILE A 30 29.10 4.47 -10.29
C ILE A 30 27.65 4.49 -10.80
N GLU A 31 27.42 4.91 -12.04
CA GLU A 31 26.08 4.93 -12.63
C GLU A 31 25.45 3.54 -12.72
N LYS A 32 26.23 2.51 -13.06
CA LYS A 32 25.75 1.12 -13.10
C LYS A 32 25.19 0.65 -11.76
N TYR A 33 25.77 1.12 -10.67
CA TYR A 33 25.36 0.78 -9.31
C TYR A 33 24.56 1.90 -8.62
N ARG A 34 24.04 2.86 -9.39
CA ARG A 34 23.15 3.89 -8.85
C ARG A 34 21.90 3.21 -8.31
N VAL A 35 21.81 3.13 -7.00
CA VAL A 35 20.56 2.85 -6.32
C VAL A 35 19.66 4.04 -6.64
N LYS A 36 18.71 3.86 -7.56
CA LYS A 36 17.49 4.66 -7.51
C LYS A 36 16.99 4.42 -6.11
N GLU A 37 16.86 5.45 -5.27
CA GLU A 37 16.19 5.32 -3.98
C GLU A 37 15.04 4.34 -4.22
N GLU A 38 14.99 3.24 -3.45
CA GLU A 38 13.69 2.64 -3.19
C GLU A 38 12.91 3.85 -2.71
N SER A 39 12.08 4.38 -3.61
CA SER A 39 11.06 5.29 -3.21
C SER A 39 10.49 4.60 -1.97
N LYS A 40 10.41 5.34 -0.86
CA LYS A 40 9.20 5.20 -0.06
C LYS A 40 8.10 5.26 -1.12
N THR A 41 7.69 4.07 -1.56
CA THR A 41 6.62 3.91 -2.49
C THR A 41 5.52 4.25 -1.53
N ASP A 42 5.12 5.52 -1.54
CA ASP A 42 3.88 5.98 -0.94
C ASP A 42 2.80 5.23 -1.75
N LEU A 43 2.67 3.92 -1.47
CA LEU A 43 1.67 3.08 -2.08
C LEU A 43 0.37 3.66 -1.60
N SER A 44 -0.43 4.13 -2.55
CA SER A 44 -1.79 4.52 -2.27
C SER A 44 -2.55 3.32 -1.74
N ILE A 45 -3.62 3.57 -0.98
CA ILE A 45 -4.59 2.53 -0.61
C ILE A 45 -5.09 1.82 -1.88
N ASP A 46 -5.26 2.55 -2.98
CA ASP A 46 -5.65 1.97 -4.27
C ASP A 46 -4.59 1.05 -4.86
N ASP A 47 -3.30 1.33 -4.68
CA ASP A 47 -2.23 0.49 -5.20
C ASP A 47 -2.18 -0.88 -4.49
N VAL A 48 -2.61 -0.92 -3.23
CA VAL A 48 -2.57 -2.13 -2.39
C VAL A 48 -3.92 -2.87 -2.40
N PHE A 49 -5.02 -2.14 -2.37
CA PHE A 49 -6.36 -2.71 -2.17
C PHE A 49 -7.31 -2.47 -3.35
N GLY A 50 -6.87 -1.82 -4.44
CA GLY A 50 -7.72 -1.47 -5.57
C GLY A 50 -8.50 -2.66 -6.14
N ASP A 51 -7.84 -3.80 -6.36
CA ASP A 51 -8.50 -5.01 -6.85
C ASP A 51 -9.58 -5.53 -5.90
N LEU A 52 -9.31 -5.52 -4.59
CA LEU A 52 -10.25 -5.95 -3.55
C LEU A 52 -11.44 -4.99 -3.42
N ILE A 53 -11.18 -3.68 -3.51
CA ILE A 53 -12.22 -2.64 -3.50
C ILE A 53 -13.11 -2.79 -4.73
N ASN A 54 -12.54 -3.07 -5.90
CA ASN A 54 -13.30 -3.30 -7.12
C ASN A 54 -14.16 -4.58 -7.05
N GLU A 55 -13.68 -5.64 -6.39
CA GLU A 55 -14.41 -6.91 -6.26
C GLU A 55 -15.53 -6.86 -5.22
N HIS A 56 -15.27 -6.28 -4.04
CA HIS A 56 -16.16 -6.38 -2.87
C HIS A 56 -16.80 -5.05 -2.45
N GLY A 57 -16.38 -3.94 -3.03
CA GLY A 57 -16.74 -2.61 -2.57
C GLY A 57 -16.04 -2.23 -1.27
N GLU A 58 -15.67 -0.95 -1.16
CA GLU A 58 -14.99 -0.40 0.01
C GLU A 58 -15.77 -0.62 1.32
N PRO A 59 -17.10 -0.39 1.41
CA PRO A 59 -17.86 -0.61 2.65
C PRO A 59 -17.88 -2.08 3.09
N GLY A 60 -17.95 -3.01 2.14
CA GLY A 60 -17.94 -4.45 2.42
C GLY A 60 -16.59 -4.91 2.96
N LEU A 61 -15.51 -4.41 2.34
CA LEU A 61 -14.14 -4.70 2.77
C LEU A 61 -13.84 -4.11 4.15
N LEU A 62 -14.30 -2.88 4.42
CA LEU A 62 -14.20 -2.26 5.74
C LEU A 62 -14.96 -3.03 6.82
N LEU A 63 -16.16 -3.53 6.51
CA LEU A 63 -16.94 -4.33 7.45
C LEU A 63 -16.25 -5.67 7.76
N LYS A 64 -15.68 -6.31 6.74
CA LYS A 64 -14.90 -7.54 6.90
C LYS A 64 -13.64 -7.29 7.72
N GLY A 65 -12.92 -6.19 7.45
CA GLY A 65 -11.75 -5.76 8.21
C GLY A 65 -12.08 -5.47 9.68
N LEU A 66 -13.19 -4.76 9.93
CA LEU A 66 -13.72 -4.53 11.28
C LEU A 66 -13.98 -5.85 12.00
N ARG A 67 -14.66 -6.80 11.35
CA ARG A 67 -14.93 -8.12 11.92
C ARG A 67 -13.65 -8.83 12.36
N HIS A 68 -12.62 -8.80 11.50
CA HIS A 68 -11.32 -9.40 11.80
C HIS A 68 -10.56 -8.67 12.90
N ARG A 69 -10.61 -7.33 12.93
CA ARG A 69 -10.02 -6.51 14.00
C ARG A 69 -10.57 -6.86 15.38
N GLU A 70 -11.87 -7.14 15.44
CA GLU A 70 -12.56 -7.49 16.69
C GLU A 70 -12.48 -9.00 17.01
N GLY A 71 -11.81 -9.81 16.17
CA GLY A 71 -11.69 -11.25 16.37
C GLY A 71 -13.01 -12.03 16.25
N LEU A 72 -14.01 -11.46 15.58
CA LEU A 72 -15.35 -12.02 15.48
C LEU A 72 -15.49 -12.95 14.27
N ASN A 73 -16.28 -14.01 14.42
CA ASN A 73 -16.81 -14.72 13.27
C ASN A 73 -18.07 -14.02 12.72
N GLN A 74 -18.52 -14.45 11.54
CA GLN A 74 -19.64 -13.81 10.85
C GLN A 74 -20.97 -13.98 11.60
N ILE A 75 -21.15 -15.08 12.32
CA ILE A 75 -22.37 -15.33 13.10
C ILE A 75 -22.42 -14.39 14.30
N GLU A 76 -21.29 -14.18 14.98
CA GLU A 76 -21.18 -13.29 16.13
C GLU A 76 -21.43 -11.83 15.75
N LEU A 77 -20.78 -11.34 14.69
CA LEU A 77 -21.00 -9.97 14.23
C LEU A 77 -22.45 -9.76 13.78
N ALA A 78 -23.03 -10.74 13.07
CA ALA A 78 -24.43 -10.67 12.64
C ALA A 78 -25.39 -10.57 13.84
N LYS A 79 -25.13 -11.31 14.92
CA LYS A 79 -25.88 -11.22 16.17
C LYS A 79 -25.74 -9.84 16.83
N ILE A 80 -24.52 -9.31 16.93
CA ILE A 80 -24.25 -7.98 17.51
C ILE A 80 -24.99 -6.89 16.74
N LEU A 81 -25.01 -7.00 15.41
CA LEU A 81 -25.67 -6.05 14.51
C LEU A 81 -27.17 -6.33 14.32
N ASN A 82 -27.70 -7.39 14.92
CA ASN A 82 -29.09 -7.83 14.77
C ASN A 82 -29.54 -7.97 13.30
N ILE A 83 -28.77 -8.73 12.52
CA ILE A 83 -29.05 -9.09 11.13
C ILE A 83 -28.78 -10.58 10.93
N SER A 84 -29.22 -11.16 9.80
CA SER A 84 -28.87 -12.54 9.46
C SER A 84 -27.40 -12.66 9.04
N GLN A 85 -26.78 -13.81 9.29
CA GLN A 85 -25.43 -14.10 8.81
C GLN A 85 -25.36 -14.03 7.27
N THR A 86 -26.42 -14.44 6.56
CA THR A 86 -26.50 -14.32 5.10
C THR A 86 -26.47 -12.86 4.63
N ASN A 87 -27.19 -11.97 5.32
CA ASN A 87 -27.16 -10.54 5.00
C ASN A 87 -25.78 -9.95 5.26
N LEU A 88 -25.16 -10.29 6.39
CA LEU A 88 -23.80 -9.86 6.69
C LEU A 88 -22.82 -10.35 5.62
N SER A 89 -22.92 -11.61 5.20
CA SER A 89 -22.09 -12.17 4.12
C SER A 89 -22.32 -11.52 2.77
N ALA A 90 -23.56 -11.19 2.43
CA ALA A 90 -23.84 -10.43 1.21
C ALA A 90 -23.20 -9.04 1.26
N MET A 91 -23.19 -8.38 2.43
CA MET A 91 -22.58 -7.06 2.62
C MET A 91 -21.05 -7.11 2.57
N GLU A 92 -20.42 -8.05 3.26
CA GLU A 92 -18.95 -8.21 3.26
C GLU A 92 -18.36 -8.55 1.88
N ASN A 93 -19.16 -9.14 0.99
CA ASN A 93 -18.76 -9.48 -0.37
C ASN A 93 -19.32 -8.51 -1.43
N GLY A 94 -19.83 -7.34 -1.03
CA GLY A 94 -20.33 -6.31 -1.97
C GLY A 94 -21.64 -6.62 -2.69
N ARG A 95 -22.21 -7.82 -2.52
CA ARG A 95 -23.48 -8.23 -3.14
C ARG A 95 -24.69 -7.47 -2.58
N ARG A 96 -24.55 -6.81 -1.43
CA ARG A 96 -25.59 -6.00 -0.80
C ARG A 96 -25.00 -4.74 -0.18
N ALA A 97 -25.58 -3.58 -0.48
CA ALA A 97 -25.18 -2.32 0.13
C ALA A 97 -25.51 -2.28 1.64
N ILE A 98 -24.71 -1.53 2.40
CA ILE A 98 -24.94 -1.27 3.82
C ILE A 98 -25.87 -0.06 3.94
N GLY A 99 -27.06 -0.28 4.48
CA GLY A 99 -28.02 0.81 4.69
C GLY A 99 -27.59 1.75 5.81
N LYS A 100 -28.00 3.02 5.72
CA LYS A 100 -27.66 4.08 6.71
C LYS A 100 -27.96 3.72 8.16
N GLU A 101 -29.07 3.03 8.41
CA GLU A 101 -29.45 2.60 9.76
C GLU A 101 -28.48 1.55 10.32
N LEU A 102 -28.06 0.61 9.48
CA LEU A 102 -27.07 -0.39 9.87
C LEU A 102 -25.68 0.25 10.04
N ALA A 103 -25.30 1.16 9.15
CA ALA A 103 -24.05 1.93 9.27
C ALA A 103 -23.97 2.67 10.61
N LYS A 104 -25.06 3.35 11.03
CA LYS A 104 -25.13 4.02 12.33
C LYS A 104 -24.96 3.03 13.49
N ARG A 105 -25.65 1.89 13.43
CA ARG A 105 -25.54 0.84 14.46
C ARG A 105 -24.11 0.30 14.57
N ILE A 106 -23.43 0.10 13.44
CA ILE A 106 -22.02 -0.27 13.41
C ILE A 106 -21.17 0.82 14.08
N GLY A 107 -21.38 2.08 13.70
CA GLY A 107 -20.65 3.22 14.27
C GLY A 107 -20.82 3.35 15.78
N GLU A 108 -22.04 3.17 16.30
CA GLU A 108 -22.33 3.19 17.74
C GLU A 108 -21.69 2.02 18.48
N LYS A 109 -21.77 0.81 17.94
CA LYS A 109 -21.23 -0.41 18.59
C LYS A 109 -19.71 -0.42 18.64
N PHE A 110 -19.05 0.04 17.57
CA PHE A 110 -17.60 -0.06 17.42
C PHE A 110 -16.87 1.27 17.52
N LYS A 111 -17.59 2.36 17.85
CA LYS A 111 -17.05 3.73 18.01
C LYS A 111 -16.28 4.22 16.78
N ILE A 112 -16.85 4.00 15.60
CA ILE A 112 -16.29 4.44 14.31
C ILE A 112 -17.27 5.36 13.58
N ASP A 113 -16.76 6.21 12.67
CA ASP A 113 -17.64 7.05 11.86
C ASP A 113 -18.47 6.17 10.91
N TYR A 114 -19.79 6.26 11.02
CA TYR A 114 -20.70 5.50 10.18
C TYR A 114 -20.62 5.88 8.70
N ARG A 115 -20.10 7.08 8.39
CA ARG A 115 -19.94 7.57 7.01
C ARG A 115 -18.98 6.72 6.19
N ASN A 116 -18.10 5.96 6.84
CA ASN A 116 -17.20 5.02 6.18
C ASN A 116 -17.92 3.84 5.50
N PHE A 117 -19.23 3.66 5.75
CA PHE A 117 -20.02 2.57 5.17
C PHE A 117 -21.10 3.05 4.18
N LEU A 118 -21.09 4.32 3.79
CA LEU A 118 -22.11 4.95 2.93
C LEU A 118 -21.64 5.13 1.49
#